data_AF-A0A7W3XYS7-F1
#
_entry.id   AF-A0A7W3XYS7-F1
#
_cell.length_a   1.000
_cell.length_b   1.000
_cell.length_c   1.000
_cell.angle_alpha   90.00
_cell.angle_beta   90.00
_cell.angle_gamma   90.00
#
_symmetry.space_group_name_H-M   'P 1'
#
loop_
_entity.id
_entity.type
_entity.pdbx_description
1 polymer ?
#
loop_
_entity_poly.entity_id
_entity_poly.type
_entity_poly.pdbx_seq_one_letter_code
_entity_poly.pdbx_strand_id
1 'polypeptide(L)'
;MSTDSGTTTEEFTEEARLDREIPDRVLRHGGHGDAVTAFTGALDAARDEEEALRVVRHHGRRLWRNAARRARETDGDDRPLYWTRLAMVRLLRARHPAGDPLGAALIAALERSSRGIGGNHLPAGGERLRVVITGFDPFGLDRDIRRGNPSGAAVLALHGTTLRTADGRTAHVEGVILPVRWHDFTDGIVEEALTPYLEEGPRRVDLFMTISRGRPGFFDLEAFNGARRGDTPDNAGVRAPGPVPVPPGPDGAEGPQWTRSTLPMERMVAAVEAEGGEAPATCLLA
;
A
#
# COMPACT_ATOMS: atom_id res chain seq x y z
N MET A 1 16.86 -48.85 -2.08
CA MET A 1 16.05 -47.90 -2.88
C MET A 1 15.43 -46.92 -1.90
N SER A 2 16.03 -45.75 -1.79
CA SER A 2 15.71 -44.72 -0.79
C SER A 2 14.47 -43.91 -1.19
N THR A 3 13.53 -43.86 -0.23
CA THR A 3 12.72 -42.70 0.18
C THR A 3 12.41 -41.62 -0.85
N ASP A 4 11.17 -41.64 -1.36
CA ASP A 4 10.51 -40.46 -1.91
C ASP A 4 9.79 -39.75 -0.75
N SER A 5 10.44 -38.74 -0.18
CA SER A 5 9.80 -37.79 0.73
C SER A 5 9.16 -36.71 -0.11
N GLY A 6 7.88 -36.87 -0.41
CA GLY A 6 7.03 -35.80 -0.94
C GLY A 6 6.94 -34.69 0.10
N THR A 7 7.87 -33.74 0.05
CA THR A 7 7.75 -32.48 0.75
C THR A 7 6.58 -31.74 0.11
N THR A 8 5.41 -31.79 0.74
CA THR A 8 4.31 -30.90 0.42
C THR A 8 4.86 -29.49 0.63
N THR A 9 5.10 -28.75 -0.46
CA THR A 9 5.40 -27.32 -0.37
C THR A 9 4.15 -26.68 0.23
N GLU A 10 4.12 -26.49 1.55
CA GLU A 10 3.09 -25.70 2.18
C GLU A 10 3.08 -24.34 1.48
N GLU A 11 1.96 -24.05 0.81
CA GLU A 11 1.75 -22.77 0.16
C GLU A 11 1.69 -21.73 1.28
N PHE A 12 2.79 -21.00 1.45
CA PHE A 12 2.92 -20.04 2.52
C PHE A 12 2.03 -18.84 2.20
N THR A 13 0.92 -18.72 2.91
CA THR A 13 -0.03 -17.62 2.72
C THR A 13 0.20 -16.54 3.77
N GLU A 14 -0.01 -15.26 3.41
CA GLU A 14 0.09 -14.16 4.37
C GLU A 14 -0.84 -14.37 5.57
N GLU A 15 -2.03 -14.89 5.29
CA GLU A 15 -3.13 -15.14 6.19
C GLU A 15 -2.81 -16.18 7.27
N ALA A 16 -1.88 -17.11 7.02
CA ALA A 16 -1.44 -18.07 8.03
C ALA A 16 -0.86 -17.39 9.27
N ARG A 17 -0.35 -16.17 9.14
CA ARG A 17 0.17 -15.39 10.28
C ARG A 17 -0.93 -14.96 11.26
N LEU A 18 -2.20 -14.93 10.84
CA LEU A 18 -3.33 -14.55 11.70
C LEU A 18 -3.51 -15.49 12.90
N ASP A 19 -2.99 -16.72 12.85
CA ASP A 19 -3.05 -17.68 13.95
C ASP A 19 -2.01 -17.39 15.06
N ARG A 20 -1.17 -16.36 14.88
CA ARG A 20 -0.21 -15.90 15.90
C ARG A 20 -0.87 -14.93 16.89
N GLU A 21 -0.34 -14.86 18.10
CA GLU A 21 -0.87 -14.02 19.19
C GLU A 21 -0.92 -12.52 18.85
N ILE A 22 0.11 -12.00 18.16
CA ILE A 22 0.22 -10.56 17.90
C ILE A 22 -0.87 -10.05 16.93
N PRO A 23 -1.11 -10.67 15.76
CA PRO A 23 -2.22 -10.30 14.89
C PRO A 23 -3.57 -10.38 15.61
N ASP A 24 -3.82 -11.45 16.37
CA ASP A 24 -5.04 -11.62 17.16
C ASP A 24 -5.24 -10.48 18.17
N ARG A 25 -4.19 -10.10 18.91
CA ARG A 25 -4.22 -8.95 19.83
C ARG A 25 -4.50 -7.64 19.09
N VAL A 26 -3.87 -7.42 17.94
CA VAL A 26 -4.11 -6.22 17.11
C VAL A 26 -5.53 -6.20 16.57
N LEU A 27 -6.11 -7.33 16.17
CA LEU A 27 -7.50 -7.39 15.72
C LEU A 27 -8.48 -7.02 16.83
N ARG A 28 -8.26 -7.54 18.06
CA ARG A 28 -9.12 -7.25 19.21
C ARG A 28 -9.02 -5.82 19.70
N HIS A 29 -7.83 -5.23 19.69
CA HIS A 29 -7.57 -3.93 20.34
C HIS A 29 -7.22 -2.79 19.37
N GLY A 30 -7.02 -3.08 18.08
CA GLY A 30 -6.60 -2.11 17.06
C GLY A 30 -7.71 -1.15 16.61
N GLY A 31 -8.91 -1.24 17.20
CA GLY A 31 -10.03 -0.35 16.91
C GLY A 31 -10.79 -0.70 15.63
N HIS A 32 -10.66 -1.95 15.18
CA HIS A 32 -11.44 -2.55 14.08
C HIS A 32 -12.22 -3.79 14.54
N GLY A 33 -12.46 -3.95 15.85
CA GLY A 33 -12.95 -5.18 16.47
C GLY A 33 -14.21 -5.77 15.82
N ASP A 34 -15.14 -4.93 15.36
CA ASP A 34 -16.39 -5.39 14.73
C ASP A 34 -16.31 -5.43 13.20
N ALA A 35 -15.19 -5.02 12.58
CA ALA A 35 -15.10 -4.86 11.14
C ALA A 35 -15.28 -6.19 10.40
N VAL A 36 -14.61 -7.25 10.88
CA VAL A 36 -14.69 -8.60 10.31
C VAL A 36 -16.09 -9.19 10.53
N THR A 37 -16.64 -9.08 11.73
CA THR A 37 -18.00 -9.59 12.03
C THR A 37 -19.07 -8.88 11.19
N ALA A 38 -19.04 -7.55 11.11
CA ALA A 38 -19.98 -6.78 10.30
C ALA A 38 -19.83 -7.10 8.80
N PHE A 39 -18.59 -7.27 8.32
CA PHE A 39 -18.33 -7.69 6.95
C PHE A 39 -18.90 -9.08 6.65
N THR A 40 -18.70 -10.02 7.56
CA THR A 40 -19.21 -11.40 7.47
C THR A 40 -20.74 -11.39 7.34
N GLY A 41 -21.43 -10.74 8.27
CA GLY A 41 -22.90 -10.69 8.26
C GLY A 41 -23.48 -9.97 7.03
N ALA A 42 -22.82 -8.90 6.55
CA ALA A 42 -23.24 -8.22 5.33
C ALA A 42 -23.02 -9.07 4.07
N LEU A 43 -21.93 -9.84 4.03
CA LEU A 43 -21.64 -10.75 2.93
C LEU A 43 -22.60 -11.94 2.92
N ASP A 44 -22.98 -12.47 4.08
CA ASP A 44 -23.98 -13.54 4.22
C ASP A 44 -25.38 -13.11 3.79
N ALA A 45 -25.68 -11.82 3.92
CA ALA A 45 -26.96 -11.23 3.50
C ALA A 45 -27.00 -10.84 2.02
N ALA A 46 -25.87 -10.89 1.30
CA ALA A 46 -25.83 -10.56 -0.12
C ALA A 46 -26.57 -11.61 -0.96
N ARG A 47 -27.46 -11.16 -1.84
CA ARG A 47 -28.35 -12.03 -2.61
C ARG A 47 -27.77 -12.46 -3.95
N ASP A 48 -26.80 -11.71 -4.46
CA ASP A 48 -26.16 -11.93 -5.75
C ASP A 48 -24.71 -11.42 -5.76
N GLU A 49 -24.00 -11.73 -6.85
CA GLU A 49 -22.58 -11.38 -7.03
C GLU A 49 -22.36 -9.84 -7.02
N GLU A 50 -23.29 -9.07 -7.57
CA GLU A 50 -23.18 -7.62 -7.63
C GLU A 50 -23.32 -7.01 -6.23
N GLU A 51 -24.28 -7.50 -5.44
CA GLU A 51 -24.46 -7.12 -4.05
C GLU A 51 -23.25 -7.51 -3.20
N ALA A 52 -22.69 -8.72 -3.39
CA ALA A 52 -21.47 -9.14 -2.71
C ALA A 52 -20.28 -8.22 -3.03
N LEU A 53 -20.09 -7.87 -4.31
CA LEU A 53 -19.05 -6.91 -4.73
C LEU A 53 -19.28 -5.50 -4.14
N ARG A 54 -20.53 -5.04 -4.05
CA ARG A 54 -20.87 -3.76 -3.41
C ARG A 54 -20.57 -3.80 -1.90
N VAL A 55 -20.92 -4.89 -1.21
CA VAL A 55 -20.61 -5.11 0.21
C VAL A 55 -19.09 -5.07 0.42
N VAL A 56 -18.33 -5.83 -0.35
CA VAL A 56 -16.86 -5.86 -0.26
C VAL A 56 -16.26 -4.47 -0.44
N ARG A 57 -16.62 -3.75 -1.52
CA ARG A 57 -16.11 -2.39 -1.75
C ARG A 57 -16.50 -1.42 -0.64
N HIS A 58 -17.72 -1.53 -0.11
CA HIS A 58 -18.19 -0.69 0.98
C HIS A 58 -17.35 -0.92 2.25
N HIS A 59 -17.17 -2.19 2.64
CA HIS A 59 -16.44 -2.54 3.85
C HIS A 59 -14.95 -2.26 3.73
N GLY A 60 -14.32 -2.50 2.57
CA GLY A 60 -12.93 -2.13 2.33
C GLY A 60 -12.71 -0.60 2.43
N ARG A 61 -13.57 0.21 1.79
CA ARG A 61 -13.50 1.68 1.92
C ARG A 61 -13.73 2.15 3.36
N ARG A 62 -14.64 1.50 4.09
CA ARG A 62 -14.91 1.82 5.51
C ARG A 62 -13.69 1.47 6.38
N LEU A 63 -13.04 0.34 6.13
CA LEU A 63 -11.80 -0.05 6.80
C LEU A 63 -10.70 0.99 6.55
N TRP A 64 -10.46 1.37 5.30
CA TRP A 64 -9.50 2.42 4.92
C TRP A 64 -9.74 3.74 5.65
N ARG A 65 -10.97 4.29 5.56
CA ARG A 65 -11.32 5.55 6.22
C ARG A 65 -11.14 5.49 7.73
N ASN A 66 -11.52 4.38 8.35
CA ASN A 66 -11.35 4.18 9.78
C ASN A 66 -9.88 4.12 10.18
N ALA A 67 -9.03 3.43 9.40
CA ALA A 67 -7.59 3.35 9.64
C ALA A 67 -6.94 4.73 9.53
N ALA A 68 -7.22 5.49 8.47
CA ALA A 68 -6.69 6.84 8.29
C ALA A 68 -7.19 7.83 9.37
N ARG A 69 -8.45 7.73 9.79
CA ARG A 69 -8.95 8.51 10.94
C ARG A 69 -8.18 8.16 12.20
N ARG A 70 -8.05 6.88 12.55
CA ARG A 70 -7.36 6.44 13.77
C ARG A 70 -5.89 6.83 13.77
N ALA A 71 -5.19 6.65 12.66
CA ALA A 71 -3.79 7.04 12.53
C ALA A 71 -3.54 8.53 12.80
N ARG A 72 -4.54 9.40 12.57
CA ARG A 72 -4.49 10.83 12.93
C ARG A 72 -4.85 11.13 14.38
N GLU A 73 -5.62 10.25 15.02
CA GLU A 73 -6.03 10.38 16.42
C GLU A 73 -5.03 9.73 17.39
N THR A 74 -4.04 8.99 16.88
CA THR A 74 -3.04 8.23 17.65
C THR A 74 -1.63 8.42 17.07
N ASP A 75 -0.64 7.70 17.59
CA ASP A 75 0.76 7.73 17.12
C ASP A 75 1.01 7.02 15.75
N GLY A 76 -0.01 6.89 14.89
CA GLY A 76 0.13 6.33 13.54
C GLY A 76 0.49 4.83 13.45
N ASP A 77 -0.37 3.91 13.90
CA ASP A 77 -0.17 2.46 13.74
C ASP A 77 -0.85 1.92 12.46
N ASP A 78 -0.07 1.32 11.56
CA ASP A 78 -0.56 0.76 10.29
C ASP A 78 -1.01 -0.71 10.38
N ARG A 79 -0.61 -1.42 11.44
CA ARG A 79 -0.89 -2.85 11.62
C ARG A 79 -2.39 -3.18 11.70
N PRO A 80 -3.25 -2.38 12.36
CA PRO A 80 -4.68 -2.68 12.42
C PRO A 80 -5.33 -2.78 11.04
N LEU A 81 -4.96 -1.91 10.09
CA LEU A 81 -5.44 -1.98 8.71
C LEU A 81 -5.02 -3.30 8.04
N TYR A 82 -3.72 -3.60 8.09
CA TYR A 82 -3.13 -4.78 7.45
C TYR A 82 -3.77 -6.08 7.96
N TRP A 83 -3.80 -6.28 9.28
CA TRP A 83 -4.33 -7.52 9.86
C TRP A 83 -5.83 -7.68 9.67
N THR A 84 -6.61 -6.59 9.77
CA THR A 84 -8.05 -6.64 9.55
C THR A 84 -8.37 -7.00 8.10
N ARG A 85 -7.63 -6.43 7.13
CA ARG A 85 -7.77 -6.79 5.72
C ARG A 85 -7.42 -8.26 5.48
N LEU A 86 -6.30 -8.76 6.02
CA LEU A 86 -5.95 -10.17 5.88
C LEU A 86 -7.01 -11.10 6.48
N ALA A 87 -7.61 -10.75 7.61
CA ALA A 87 -8.71 -11.52 8.19
C ALA A 87 -9.94 -11.58 7.26
N MET A 88 -10.28 -10.47 6.61
CA MET A 88 -11.34 -10.42 5.60
C MET A 88 -10.98 -11.22 4.33
N VAL A 89 -9.72 -11.19 3.88
CA VAL A 89 -9.25 -12.02 2.75
C VAL A 89 -9.32 -13.51 3.10
N ARG A 90 -8.86 -13.91 4.29
CA ARG A 90 -8.97 -15.30 4.79
C ARG A 90 -10.42 -15.79 4.80
N LEU A 91 -11.36 -14.94 5.22
CA LEU A 91 -12.79 -15.25 5.18
C LEU A 91 -13.27 -15.50 3.75
N LEU A 92 -12.89 -14.65 2.79
CA LEU A 92 -13.26 -14.83 1.39
C LEU A 92 -12.67 -16.12 0.81
N ARG A 93 -11.39 -16.41 1.05
CA ARG A 93 -10.74 -17.66 0.60
C ARG A 93 -11.34 -18.92 1.23
N ALA A 94 -11.84 -18.84 2.47
CA ALA A 94 -12.52 -19.96 3.11
C ALA A 94 -13.88 -20.28 2.47
N ARG A 95 -14.54 -19.27 1.88
CA ARG A 95 -15.84 -19.40 1.20
C ARG A 95 -15.73 -19.72 -0.28
N HIS A 96 -14.62 -19.33 -0.89
CA HIS A 96 -14.36 -19.42 -2.31
C HIS A 96 -13.06 -20.21 -2.54
N PRO A 97 -13.13 -21.46 -3.02
CA PRO A 97 -11.94 -22.27 -3.25
C PRO A 97 -11.04 -21.66 -4.33
N ALA A 98 -9.77 -22.08 -4.34
CA ALA A 98 -8.81 -21.63 -5.35
C ALA A 98 -9.34 -21.87 -6.78
N GLY A 99 -9.22 -20.85 -7.63
CA GLY A 99 -9.72 -20.88 -9.00
C GLY A 99 -11.16 -20.37 -9.17
N ASP A 100 -11.88 -20.07 -8.09
CA ASP A 100 -13.20 -19.42 -8.18
C ASP A 100 -13.07 -17.97 -8.69
N PRO A 101 -13.62 -17.63 -9.88
CA PRO A 101 -13.54 -16.28 -10.44
C PRO A 101 -14.23 -15.23 -9.56
N LEU A 102 -15.34 -15.58 -8.90
CA LEU A 102 -16.04 -14.66 -8.00
C LEU A 102 -15.19 -14.38 -6.76
N GLY A 103 -14.63 -15.43 -6.16
CA GLY A 103 -13.72 -15.30 -5.02
C GLY A 103 -12.53 -14.39 -5.34
N ALA A 104 -11.90 -14.58 -6.50
CA ALA A 104 -10.81 -13.74 -6.98
C ALA A 104 -11.26 -12.27 -7.17
N ALA A 105 -12.44 -12.05 -7.77
CA ALA A 105 -13.00 -10.71 -7.96
C ALA A 105 -13.32 -10.00 -6.64
N LEU A 106 -13.89 -10.72 -5.66
CA LEU A 106 -14.17 -10.19 -4.32
C LEU A 106 -12.87 -9.84 -3.59
N ILE A 107 -11.86 -10.71 -3.59
CA ILE A 107 -10.56 -10.42 -2.97
C ILE A 107 -9.90 -9.20 -3.61
N ALA A 108 -9.88 -9.12 -4.95
CA ALA A 108 -9.30 -7.98 -5.65
C ALA A 108 -10.07 -6.68 -5.34
N ALA A 109 -11.40 -6.72 -5.25
CA ALA A 109 -12.21 -5.57 -4.86
C ALA A 109 -11.93 -5.13 -3.40
N LEU A 110 -11.73 -6.08 -2.49
CA LEU A 110 -11.38 -5.80 -1.09
C LEU A 110 -10.00 -5.15 -1.01
N GLU A 111 -9.00 -5.75 -1.65
CA GLU A 111 -7.62 -5.26 -1.71
C GLU A 111 -7.59 -3.81 -2.21
N ARG A 112 -8.19 -3.52 -3.37
CA ARG A 112 -8.27 -2.15 -3.91
C ARG A 112 -8.90 -1.16 -2.93
N SER A 113 -10.12 -1.48 -2.50
CA SER A 113 -10.94 -0.56 -1.71
C SER A 113 -10.40 -0.28 -0.30
N SER A 114 -9.62 -1.20 0.27
CA SER A 114 -8.99 -1.06 1.58
C SER A 114 -7.58 -0.46 1.54
N ARG A 115 -7.04 -0.18 0.35
CA ARG A 115 -5.71 0.40 0.13
C ARG A 115 -5.72 1.88 -0.25
N GLY A 116 -6.90 2.49 -0.32
CA GLY A 116 -7.06 3.84 -0.87
C GLY A 116 -7.09 3.87 -2.41
N ILE A 117 -7.20 2.71 -3.08
CA ILE A 117 -7.31 2.62 -4.55
C ILE A 117 -8.78 2.74 -4.94
N GLY A 118 -9.14 3.76 -5.73
CA GLY A 118 -10.54 4.02 -6.05
C GLY A 118 -10.85 5.17 -7.02
N GLY A 119 -9.84 5.72 -7.69
CA GLY A 119 -9.98 6.86 -8.61
C GLY A 119 -9.51 8.19 -8.00
N ASN A 120 -9.57 9.26 -8.81
CA ASN A 120 -9.03 10.55 -8.44
C ASN A 120 -10.00 11.37 -7.58
N HIS A 121 -9.65 11.57 -6.31
CA HIS A 121 -10.40 12.37 -5.34
C HIS A 121 -9.83 13.78 -5.13
N LEU A 122 -8.76 14.13 -5.84
CA LEU A 122 -8.10 15.42 -5.71
C LEU A 122 -9.03 16.56 -6.15
N PRO A 123 -8.99 17.73 -5.47
CA PRO A 123 -9.83 18.85 -5.84
C PRO A 123 -9.36 19.51 -7.14
N ALA A 124 -10.27 20.22 -7.81
CA ALA A 124 -9.94 21.05 -8.96
C ALA A 124 -9.62 22.50 -8.54
N GLY A 125 -8.87 23.22 -9.40
CA GLY A 125 -8.63 24.67 -9.28
C GLY A 125 -7.17 25.02 -8.92
N GLY A 126 -6.68 26.16 -9.43
CA GLY A 126 -5.25 26.54 -9.38
C GLY A 126 -4.71 26.93 -8.01
N GLU A 127 -5.57 27.34 -7.06
CA GLU A 127 -5.18 27.67 -5.68
C GLU A 127 -4.91 26.44 -4.79
N ARG A 128 -5.09 25.25 -5.36
CA ARG A 128 -5.00 23.97 -4.66
C ARG A 128 -3.85 23.16 -5.24
N LEU A 129 -2.90 22.84 -4.39
CA LEU A 129 -1.89 21.83 -4.68
C LEU A 129 -2.46 20.46 -4.40
N ARG A 130 -2.09 19.50 -5.24
CA ARG A 130 -2.60 18.14 -5.25
C ARG A 130 -1.43 17.19 -5.06
N VAL A 131 -1.39 16.51 -3.93
CA VAL A 131 -0.29 15.65 -3.53
C VAL A 131 -0.81 14.22 -3.43
N VAL A 132 -0.09 13.28 -4.04
CA VAL A 132 -0.33 11.84 -3.85
C VAL A 132 0.89 11.24 -3.18
N ILE A 133 0.67 10.46 -2.14
CA ILE A 133 1.72 9.70 -1.48
C ILE A 133 1.39 8.21 -1.50
N THR A 134 2.39 7.38 -1.76
CA THR A 134 2.29 5.94 -1.56
C THR A 134 3.18 5.48 -0.43
N GLY A 135 2.81 4.36 0.17
CA GLY A 135 3.57 3.66 1.20
C GLY A 135 3.31 2.16 1.08
N PHE A 136 3.88 1.37 1.99
CA PHE A 136 3.82 -0.08 1.90
C PHE A 136 3.23 -0.72 3.16
N ASP A 137 2.63 -1.89 2.97
CA ASP A 137 2.21 -2.77 4.07
C ASP A 137 3.38 -3.14 5.02
N PRO A 138 3.08 -3.57 6.26
CA PRO A 138 4.03 -4.26 7.12
C PRO A 138 4.81 -5.35 6.38
N PHE A 139 6.14 -5.38 6.60
CA PHE A 139 7.04 -6.32 5.94
C PHE A 139 8.11 -6.88 6.90
N GLY A 140 8.53 -8.13 6.64
CA GLY A 140 9.51 -8.87 7.44
C GLY A 140 8.90 -9.47 8.71
N LEU A 141 7.64 -9.88 8.62
CA LEU A 141 6.79 -10.35 9.72
C LEU A 141 7.18 -11.75 10.24
N ASP A 142 7.94 -12.52 9.47
CA ASP A 142 8.50 -13.79 9.95
C ASP A 142 9.70 -13.58 10.89
N ARG A 143 10.40 -12.46 10.73
CA ARG A 143 11.50 -12.08 11.65
C ARG A 143 10.96 -11.45 12.92
N ASP A 144 9.95 -10.59 12.79
CA ASP A 144 9.26 -10.00 13.94
C ASP A 144 7.82 -9.63 13.54
N ILE A 145 6.87 -10.40 14.07
CA ILE A 145 5.44 -10.27 13.80
C ILE A 145 4.85 -8.95 14.35
N ARG A 146 5.57 -8.26 15.24
CA ARG A 146 5.14 -6.99 15.85
C ARG A 146 5.40 -5.78 14.95
N ARG A 147 6.15 -5.95 13.87
CA ARG A 147 6.54 -4.86 12.96
C ARG A 147 5.32 -4.23 12.30
N GLY A 148 5.26 -2.90 12.36
CA GLY A 148 4.54 -2.09 11.40
C GLY A 148 5.47 -1.62 10.28
N ASN A 149 4.96 -0.76 9.40
CA ASN A 149 5.74 -0.07 8.39
C ASN A 149 5.57 1.46 8.54
N PRO A 150 6.63 2.21 8.89
CA PRO A 150 6.57 3.67 9.00
C PRO A 150 6.05 4.36 7.74
N SER A 151 6.27 3.79 6.54
CA SER A 151 5.71 4.35 5.31
C SER A 151 4.17 4.24 5.25
N GLY A 152 3.61 3.08 5.59
CA GLY A 152 2.16 2.90 5.69
C GLY A 152 1.54 3.80 6.78
N ALA A 153 2.21 3.92 7.92
CA ALA A 153 1.82 4.81 9.00
C ALA A 153 1.76 6.29 8.56
N ALA A 154 2.81 6.77 7.88
CA ALA A 154 2.87 8.13 7.35
C ALA A 154 1.76 8.39 6.33
N VAL A 155 1.48 7.43 5.44
CA VAL A 155 0.38 7.54 4.49
C VAL A 155 -0.97 7.66 5.21
N LEU A 156 -1.25 6.83 6.21
CA LEU A 156 -2.53 6.90 6.95
C LEU A 156 -2.69 8.23 7.70
N ALA A 157 -1.61 8.73 8.30
CA ALA A 157 -1.62 9.99 9.04
C ALA A 157 -1.84 11.21 8.12
N LEU A 158 -1.31 11.17 6.91
CA LEU A 158 -1.39 12.29 5.96
C LEU A 158 -2.59 12.20 5.01
N HIS A 159 -3.17 11.02 4.79
CA HIS A 159 -4.28 10.84 3.87
C HIS A 159 -5.50 11.71 4.23
N GLY A 160 -6.02 12.42 3.23
CA GLY A 160 -7.17 13.32 3.34
C GLY A 160 -6.88 14.59 4.16
N THR A 161 -5.61 14.84 4.51
CA THR A 161 -5.23 16.08 5.18
C THR A 161 -5.11 17.23 4.18
N THR A 162 -5.11 18.43 4.73
CA THR A 162 -4.97 19.66 3.97
C THR A 162 -3.93 20.53 4.66
N LEU A 163 -2.83 20.81 3.96
CA LEU A 163 -1.68 21.55 4.49
C LEU A 163 -1.69 22.96 3.90
N ARG A 164 -1.35 23.97 4.71
CA ARG A 164 -1.16 25.33 4.21
C ARG A 164 0.31 25.50 3.84
N THR A 165 0.57 25.93 2.61
CA THR A 165 1.93 26.22 2.16
C THR A 165 2.35 27.64 2.55
N ALA A 166 3.66 27.89 2.58
CA ALA A 166 4.22 29.19 2.95
C ALA A 166 3.74 30.35 2.05
N ASP A 167 3.41 30.06 0.79
CA ASP A 167 2.87 31.02 -0.17
C ASP A 167 1.34 31.20 -0.08
N GLY A 168 0.68 30.59 0.90
CA GLY A 168 -0.75 30.73 1.14
C GLY A 168 -1.65 29.85 0.28
N ARG A 169 -1.10 28.93 -0.53
CA ARG A 169 -1.88 27.87 -1.19
C ARG A 169 -2.25 26.75 -0.21
N THR A 170 -3.07 25.84 -0.70
CA THR A 170 -3.58 24.70 0.08
C THR A 170 -3.20 23.39 -0.61
N ALA A 171 -2.41 22.54 0.03
CA ALA A 171 -2.04 21.22 -0.46
C ALA A 171 -2.97 20.13 0.08
N HIS A 172 -3.65 19.42 -0.81
CA HIS A 172 -4.52 18.30 -0.50
C HIS A 172 -3.77 17.00 -0.73
N VAL A 173 -3.75 16.13 0.29
CA VAL A 173 -2.97 14.89 0.25
C VAL A 173 -3.89 13.69 0.11
N GLU A 174 -3.72 12.92 -0.96
CA GLU A 174 -4.31 11.60 -1.14
C GLU A 174 -3.24 10.52 -0.94
N GLY A 175 -3.67 9.36 -0.45
CA GLY A 175 -2.76 8.34 0.07
C GLY A 175 -3.14 6.95 -0.43
N VAL A 176 -2.14 6.14 -0.75
CA VAL A 176 -2.31 4.74 -1.17
C VAL A 176 -1.30 3.86 -0.44
N ILE A 177 -1.75 2.67 0.02
CA ILE A 177 -0.84 1.65 0.58
C ILE A 177 -0.73 0.45 -0.35
N LEU A 178 0.46 0.27 -0.91
CA LEU A 178 0.80 -0.82 -1.80
C LEU A 178 1.15 -2.10 -1.02
N PRO A 179 0.82 -3.30 -1.55
CA PRO A 179 1.23 -4.56 -0.96
C PRO A 179 2.74 -4.74 -1.07
N VAL A 180 3.31 -5.59 -0.21
CA VAL A 180 4.68 -6.06 -0.34
C VAL A 180 4.63 -7.50 -0.85
N ARG A 181 4.24 -7.65 -2.12
CA ARG A 181 4.08 -8.91 -2.85
C ARG A 181 4.45 -8.72 -4.30
N TRP A 182 5.37 -9.52 -4.84
CA TRP A 182 5.94 -9.30 -6.18
C TRP A 182 4.92 -9.43 -7.30
N HIS A 183 3.95 -10.34 -7.15
CA HIS A 183 2.95 -10.56 -8.19
C HIS A 183 2.06 -9.33 -8.39
N ASP A 184 1.63 -8.61 -7.33
CA ASP A 184 0.79 -7.41 -7.50
C ASP A 184 1.49 -6.31 -8.30
N PHE A 185 2.81 -6.14 -8.15
CA PHE A 185 3.57 -5.19 -8.98
C PHE A 185 3.66 -5.65 -10.43
N THR A 186 3.86 -6.95 -10.66
CA THR A 186 3.85 -7.51 -12.02
C THR A 186 2.47 -7.35 -12.68
N ASP A 187 1.41 -7.46 -11.89
CA ASP A 187 0.01 -7.36 -12.34
C ASP A 187 -0.49 -5.91 -12.46
N GLY A 188 0.39 -4.92 -12.28
CA GLY A 188 0.11 -3.51 -12.59
C GLY A 188 -0.58 -2.73 -11.46
N ILE A 189 -0.41 -3.10 -10.20
CA ILE A 189 -1.05 -2.39 -9.08
C ILE A 189 -0.60 -0.92 -8.96
N VAL A 190 0.62 -0.60 -9.38
CA VAL A 190 1.16 0.76 -9.32
C VAL A 190 0.45 1.64 -10.35
N GLU A 191 0.31 1.13 -11.57
CA GLU A 191 -0.41 1.76 -12.67
C GLU A 191 -1.89 1.92 -12.31
N GLU A 192 -2.50 0.89 -11.75
CA GLU A 192 -3.90 0.93 -11.31
C GLU A 192 -4.12 2.01 -10.24
N ALA A 193 -3.20 2.12 -9.29
CA ALA A 193 -3.28 3.09 -8.20
C ALA A 193 -3.03 4.53 -8.66
N LEU A 194 -2.08 4.74 -9.57
CA LEU A 194 -1.54 6.07 -9.87
C LEU A 194 -2.07 6.71 -11.16
N THR A 195 -2.44 5.91 -12.17
CA THR A 195 -2.92 6.44 -13.46
C THR A 195 -4.02 7.49 -13.30
N PRO A 196 -5.08 7.28 -12.47
CA PRO A 196 -6.14 8.28 -12.32
C PRO A 196 -5.65 9.66 -11.83
N TYR A 197 -4.53 9.70 -11.11
CA TYR A 197 -3.96 10.93 -10.60
C TYR A 197 -3.02 11.63 -11.60
N LEU A 198 -2.48 10.88 -12.55
CA LEU A 198 -1.51 11.36 -13.54
C LEU A 198 -2.16 11.87 -14.84
N GLU A 199 -3.40 11.43 -15.11
CA GLU A 199 -4.20 11.87 -16.25
C GLU A 199 -4.30 13.39 -16.36
N GLU A 200 -4.22 13.89 -17.60
CA GLU A 200 -4.39 15.31 -17.87
C GLU A 200 -5.78 15.78 -17.47
N GLY A 201 -5.83 16.90 -16.75
CA GLY A 201 -7.09 17.49 -16.34
C GLY A 201 -6.97 18.39 -15.12
N PRO A 202 -8.09 18.99 -14.70
CA PRO A 202 -8.11 19.94 -13.58
C PRO A 202 -7.78 19.31 -12.23
N ARG A 203 -7.71 17.98 -12.13
CA ARG A 203 -7.42 17.22 -10.91
C ARG A 203 -6.09 16.46 -11.00
N ARG A 204 -5.28 16.69 -12.03
CA ARG A 204 -3.95 16.08 -12.16
C ARG A 204 -3.10 16.44 -10.94
N VAL A 205 -2.35 15.47 -10.44
CA VAL A 205 -1.44 15.65 -9.31
C VAL A 205 -0.34 16.66 -9.63
N ASP A 206 0.00 17.50 -8.66
CA ASP A 206 1.15 18.42 -8.73
C ASP A 206 2.44 17.77 -8.20
N LEU A 207 2.31 16.88 -7.21
CA LEU A 207 3.41 16.16 -6.58
C LEU A 207 3.00 14.72 -6.26
N PHE A 208 3.77 13.75 -6.73
CA PHE A 208 3.68 12.37 -6.30
C PHE A 208 4.99 11.92 -5.65
N MET A 209 4.92 11.19 -4.55
CA MET A 209 6.08 10.54 -3.94
C MET A 209 5.74 9.16 -3.38
N THR A 210 6.69 8.24 -3.47
CA THR A 210 6.66 6.97 -2.75
C THR A 210 7.49 7.09 -1.48
N ILE A 211 6.88 6.79 -0.34
CA ILE A 211 7.55 6.71 0.95
C ILE A 211 7.87 5.24 1.21
N SER A 212 9.10 4.96 1.63
CA SER A 212 9.54 3.61 1.99
C SER A 212 10.22 3.61 3.35
N ARG A 213 10.50 2.41 3.87
CA ARG A 213 11.26 2.22 5.11
C ARG A 213 12.75 2.24 4.78
N GLY A 214 13.41 3.36 5.11
CA GLY A 214 14.86 3.53 5.01
C GLY A 214 15.65 2.97 6.20
N ARG A 215 16.87 3.47 6.37
CA ARG A 215 17.79 3.06 7.43
C ARG A 215 17.49 3.80 8.75
N PRO A 216 17.73 3.19 9.93
CA PRO A 216 17.52 3.87 11.20
C PRO A 216 18.32 5.18 11.32
N GLY A 217 17.68 6.24 11.79
CA GLY A 217 18.32 7.54 12.05
C GLY A 217 18.48 8.45 10.83
N PHE A 218 18.08 8.02 9.64
CA PHE A 218 18.23 8.80 8.41
C PHE A 218 16.93 8.86 7.61
N PHE A 219 16.71 10.00 6.95
CA PHE A 219 15.70 10.13 5.90
C PHE A 219 16.42 10.20 4.55
N ASP A 220 16.46 9.10 3.82
CA ASP A 220 17.17 9.02 2.53
C ASP A 220 16.28 9.54 1.39
N LEU A 221 16.84 10.37 0.50
CA LEU A 221 16.18 10.78 -0.75
C LEU A 221 16.74 9.98 -1.92
N GLU A 222 15.90 9.19 -2.57
CA GLU A 222 16.31 8.31 -3.66
C GLU A 222 16.48 9.08 -4.97
N ALA A 223 17.74 9.19 -5.44
CA ALA A 223 18.12 9.92 -6.65
C ALA A 223 17.68 9.20 -7.92
N PHE A 224 17.82 7.88 -7.91
CA PHE A 224 17.65 7.01 -9.07
C PHE A 224 16.83 5.78 -8.69
N ASN A 225 16.06 5.27 -9.64
CA ASN A 225 15.37 3.99 -9.51
C ASN A 225 15.82 3.07 -10.63
N GLY A 226 16.28 1.87 -10.29
CA GLY A 226 16.61 0.81 -11.23
C GLY A 226 15.47 -0.20 -11.44
N ALA A 227 15.30 -0.68 -12.68
CA ALA A 227 14.37 -1.76 -13.01
C ALA A 227 14.93 -3.14 -12.59
N ARG A 228 15.10 -3.36 -11.28
CA ARG A 228 15.69 -4.59 -10.73
C ARG A 228 15.09 -4.95 -9.37
N ARG A 229 14.88 -6.24 -9.14
CA ARG A 229 14.48 -6.81 -7.85
C ARG A 229 15.67 -7.43 -7.13
N GLY A 230 15.75 -7.18 -5.83
CA GLY A 230 16.65 -7.90 -4.92
C GLY A 230 16.12 -9.30 -4.58
N ASP A 231 16.89 -10.07 -3.81
CA ASP A 231 16.54 -11.45 -3.43
C ASP A 231 15.70 -11.54 -2.14
N THR A 232 15.22 -10.44 -1.60
CA THR A 232 14.42 -10.48 -0.36
C THR A 232 13.05 -11.12 -0.64
N PRO A 233 12.61 -12.13 0.14
CA PRO A 233 11.28 -12.70 -0.03
C PRO A 233 10.22 -11.67 0.34
N ASP A 234 9.11 -11.64 -0.40
CA ASP A 234 7.98 -10.77 -0.12
C ASP A 234 7.09 -11.32 1.02
N ASN A 235 5.94 -10.70 1.28
CA ASN A 235 5.04 -11.16 2.34
C ASN A 235 4.42 -12.54 2.08
N ALA A 236 4.33 -12.97 0.82
CA ALA A 236 3.90 -14.31 0.41
C ALA A 236 5.07 -15.32 0.40
N GLY A 237 6.27 -14.91 0.83
CA GLY A 237 7.46 -15.76 0.83
C GLY A 237 8.11 -15.95 -0.54
N VAL A 238 7.62 -15.26 -1.58
CA VAL A 238 8.11 -15.39 -2.95
C VAL A 238 9.37 -14.55 -3.14
N ARG A 239 10.35 -15.12 -3.85
CA ARG A 239 11.57 -14.42 -4.29
C ARG A 239 11.55 -14.29 -5.81
N ALA A 240 11.91 -13.12 -6.31
CA ALA A 240 11.98 -12.85 -7.75
C ALA A 240 13.17 -11.93 -8.09
N PRO A 241 14.42 -12.28 -7.77
CA PRO A 241 15.57 -11.43 -8.03
C PRO A 241 15.86 -11.31 -9.53
N GLY A 242 16.35 -10.15 -9.96
CA GLY A 242 16.76 -9.94 -11.35
C GLY A 242 16.12 -8.69 -11.97
N PRO A 243 16.35 -8.47 -13.28
CA PRO A 243 15.79 -7.33 -13.99
C PRO A 243 14.25 -7.41 -14.01
N VAL A 244 13.60 -6.25 -13.93
CA VAL A 244 12.16 -6.10 -14.11
C VAL A 244 11.92 -5.60 -15.54
N PRO A 245 11.02 -6.23 -16.32
CA PRO A 245 10.65 -5.71 -17.63
C PRO A 245 10.14 -4.27 -17.50
N VAL A 246 10.72 -3.36 -18.29
CA VAL A 246 10.23 -1.98 -18.39
C VAL A 246 9.32 -1.91 -19.63
N PRO A 247 8.06 -1.46 -19.50
CA PRO A 247 7.19 -1.29 -20.64
C PRO A 247 7.84 -0.38 -21.71
N PRO A 248 7.63 -0.66 -23.01
CA PRO A 248 8.13 0.21 -24.05
C PRO A 248 7.49 1.60 -23.96
N GLY A 249 8.25 2.62 -24.39
CA GLY A 249 7.78 3.99 -24.49
C GLY A 249 6.67 4.17 -25.55
N PRO A 250 6.05 5.36 -25.63
CA PRO A 250 5.01 5.65 -26.62
C PRO A 250 5.44 5.46 -28.09
N ASP A 251 6.74 5.53 -28.36
CA ASP A 251 7.39 5.32 -29.65
C ASP A 251 7.80 3.85 -29.89
N GLY A 252 7.53 2.95 -28.94
CA GLY A 252 7.89 1.54 -29.00
C GLY A 252 9.34 1.24 -28.61
N ALA A 253 10.14 2.25 -28.24
CA ALA A 253 11.50 2.03 -27.76
C ALA A 253 11.49 1.36 -26.37
N GLU A 254 12.51 0.56 -26.05
CA GLU A 254 12.67 0.03 -24.70
C GLU A 254 12.69 1.17 -23.67
N GLY A 255 11.88 1.04 -22.62
CA GLY A 255 11.87 2.01 -21.54
C GLY A 255 13.19 2.03 -20.78
N PRO A 256 13.54 3.16 -20.14
CA PRO A 256 14.83 3.30 -19.47
C PRO A 256 14.95 2.36 -18.27
N GLN A 257 16.05 1.61 -18.21
CA GLN A 257 16.37 0.73 -17.07
C GLN A 257 16.67 1.50 -15.77
N TRP A 258 16.95 2.79 -15.89
CA TRP A 258 17.20 3.72 -14.79
C TRP A 258 16.43 5.00 -15.01
N THR A 259 15.71 5.45 -13.99
CA THR A 259 15.05 6.77 -13.99
C THR A 259 15.64 7.64 -12.90
N ARG A 260 15.67 8.95 -13.13
CA ARG A 260 16.07 9.93 -12.11
C ARG A 260 14.82 10.56 -11.51
N SER A 261 14.81 10.72 -10.19
CA SER A 261 13.75 11.44 -9.51
C SER A 261 13.67 12.90 -9.97
N THR A 262 12.45 13.41 -10.11
CA THR A 262 12.15 14.81 -10.44
C THR A 262 11.83 15.65 -9.19
N LEU A 263 11.88 15.05 -8.00
CA LEU A 263 11.68 15.76 -6.74
C LEU A 263 12.77 16.84 -6.57
N PRO A 264 12.44 18.01 -6.01
CA PRO A 264 13.39 19.10 -5.80
C PRO A 264 14.27 18.83 -4.57
N MET A 265 15.13 17.82 -4.65
CA MET A 265 15.89 17.26 -3.52
C MET A 265 16.67 18.31 -2.73
N GLU A 266 17.39 19.21 -3.41
CA GLU A 266 18.15 20.28 -2.75
C GLU A 266 17.25 21.17 -1.89
N ARG A 267 16.04 21.48 -2.37
CA ARG A 267 15.06 22.27 -1.60
C ARG A 267 14.46 21.47 -0.45
N MET A 268 14.25 20.17 -0.64
CA MET A 268 13.74 19.29 0.43
C MET A 268 14.77 19.17 1.57
N VAL A 269 16.05 18.99 1.24
CA VAL A 269 17.16 18.97 2.20
C VAL A 269 17.21 20.30 2.97
N ALA A 270 17.26 21.43 2.25
CA ALA A 270 17.34 22.75 2.87
C ALA A 270 16.12 23.05 3.78
N ALA A 271 14.93 22.56 3.42
CA ALA A 271 13.73 22.72 4.25
C ALA A 271 13.81 21.94 5.57
N VAL A 272 14.34 20.71 5.56
CA VAL A 272 14.52 19.90 6.78
C VAL A 272 15.54 20.55 7.71
N GLU A 273 16.65 21.05 7.17
CA GLU A 273 17.69 21.74 7.94
C GLU A 273 17.16 23.03 8.58
N ALA A 274 16.34 23.80 7.85
CA ALA A 274 15.77 25.05 8.35
C ALA A 274 14.82 24.85 9.55
N GLU A 275 14.15 23.70 9.64
CA GLU A 275 13.27 23.32 10.75
C GLU A 275 14.04 22.68 11.93
N GLY A 276 15.39 22.68 11.88
CA GLY A 276 16.25 22.09 12.91
C GLY A 276 16.29 20.55 12.87
N GLY A 277 15.82 19.94 11.79
CA GLY A 277 15.95 18.51 11.53
C GLY A 277 17.33 18.16 10.98
N GLU A 278 17.76 16.92 11.18
CA GLU A 278 18.99 16.41 10.56
C GLU A 278 18.73 16.11 9.08
N ALA A 279 19.52 16.71 8.19
CA ALA A 279 19.34 16.56 6.74
C ALA A 279 19.53 15.10 6.27
N PRO A 280 18.92 14.71 5.12
CA PRO A 280 19.25 13.46 4.45
C PRO A 280 20.76 13.28 4.29
N ALA A 281 21.32 12.23 4.90
CA ALA A 281 22.77 12.02 4.91
C ALA A 281 23.34 11.60 3.54
N THR A 282 22.51 11.10 2.61
CA THR A 282 22.98 10.64 1.30
C THR A 282 21.84 10.60 0.28
N CYS A 283 22.12 11.03 -0.96
CA CYS A 283 21.32 10.69 -2.14
C CYS A 283 21.72 9.27 -2.56
N LEU A 284 20.88 8.27 -2.29
CA LEU A 284 21.21 6.88 -2.60
C LEU A 284 20.91 6.54 -4.07
N LEU A 285 21.74 5.64 -4.61
CA LEU A 285 21.46 4.86 -5.81
C LEU A 285 20.80 3.57 -5.32
N ALA A 286 19.51 3.38 -5.63
CA ALA A 286 18.79 2.13 -5.38
C ALA A 286 18.59 1.34 -6.69
#